data_AF-A0A292SLR0-F1
#
_entry.id   AF-A0A292SLR0-F1
#
_cell.length_a   1.000
_cell.length_b   1.000
_cell.length_c   1.000
_cell.angle_alpha   90.00
_cell.angle_beta   90.00
_cell.angle_gamma   90.00
#
_symmetry.space_group_name_H-M   'P 1'
#
loop_
_entity.id
_entity.type
_entity.pdbx_description
1 polymer ?
#
loop_
_entity_poly.entity_id
_entity_poly.type
_entity_poly.pdbx_seq_one_letter_code
_entity_poly.pdbx_strand_id
1 'polypeptide(L)'
;MRTGTNEFGAEAIVIDNTVVQISGADSIIPKGGLVISGHGRAKNWMNENLTVGTKIFIDYKNMTINSYLTNDSFIFATKEKIKEIDQMMRYYKDNDIYYDDSIAHNYVTKALDNLKRANRHPEDTQKYSSMAITSANKAMQYALPYYKNEFKGVWLRPTEKTPEDIEKTLDRVKKYGIETVFLETYYQGKTIFPSETFAKYGVQPQRPEFIGFDPLKIWVEEAHKRNLKIYIWFETFYAGNENPMNNPMNVISVYPKWANVTKMKYNSPTPVASLSEHNGYFIDPANPEVQTYLLTLLEEIITKYKPDGINLDYIRYPQCISAKFAGYDLSNWGYTEYARNEFKSAMNIDPVDIKYGTPQWDAWAKYRQNKVTSFVFKTKQLASKYNIPVTAVIFPDRFKSMEVKMQDWKTWSDNNYIDGFTPLILTCDKDTAVYLINDIRVNSKPNTKIYPGLFVAFMNGNPDDLLRQLHESRKLKTAGIVLFDFAHLDSKYTNVLLTNAFTPSTPSQTTLSKQSTQNKKDTKEKKKRKFLFFKKKGELTSAPQSDINVKKASN
;
A
#
# COMPACT_ATOMS: atom_id res chain seq x y z
N MET A 1 14.93 -5.43 20.01
CA MET A 1 15.43 -6.14 18.81
C MET A 1 14.26 -6.39 17.87
N ARG A 2 14.42 -6.24 16.55
CA ARG A 2 13.38 -6.56 15.55
C ARG A 2 13.74 -7.84 14.79
N THR A 3 12.77 -8.47 14.15
CA THR A 3 13.01 -9.73 13.42
C THR A 3 13.80 -9.54 12.12
N GLY A 4 13.78 -8.36 11.49
CA GLY A 4 14.50 -8.06 10.24
C GLY A 4 13.96 -8.81 9.03
N THR A 5 12.71 -9.29 9.08
CA THR A 5 12.06 -10.09 8.02
C THR A 5 11.47 -9.19 6.95
N ASN A 6 11.27 -9.72 5.74
CA ASN A 6 10.67 -8.99 4.62
C ASN A 6 9.14 -9.03 4.68
N GLU A 7 8.51 -8.13 3.94
CA GLU A 7 7.05 -7.89 3.91
C GLU A 7 6.21 -9.09 3.43
N PHE A 8 6.83 -10.14 2.88
CA PHE A 8 6.10 -11.27 2.28
C PHE A 8 5.67 -12.33 3.30
N GLY A 9 6.10 -12.22 4.56
CA GLY A 9 5.80 -13.16 5.66
C GLY A 9 4.52 -12.88 6.43
N ALA A 10 4.34 -13.63 7.52
CA ALA A 10 3.48 -13.37 8.66
C ALA A 10 4.26 -13.65 9.94
N GLU A 11 3.95 -12.93 11.01
CA GLU A 11 4.61 -13.05 12.30
C GLU A 11 3.59 -13.12 13.44
N ALA A 12 3.85 -13.99 14.42
CA ALA A 12 3.07 -14.10 15.65
C ALA A 12 3.98 -13.83 16.85
N ILE A 13 3.64 -12.81 17.61
CA ILE A 13 4.37 -12.42 18.82
C ILE A 13 3.78 -13.17 20.01
N VAL A 14 4.64 -13.89 20.75
CA VAL A 14 4.25 -14.79 21.83
C VAL A 14 4.90 -14.37 23.13
N ILE A 15 4.09 -14.17 24.17
CA ILE A 15 4.50 -13.89 25.55
C ILE A 15 3.81 -14.91 26.45
N ASP A 16 4.53 -15.54 27.37
CA ASP A 16 4.00 -16.54 28.30
C ASP A 16 3.16 -17.62 27.59
N ASN A 17 3.73 -18.21 26.53
CA ASN A 17 3.08 -19.23 25.68
C ASN A 17 1.75 -18.78 25.04
N THR A 18 1.48 -17.48 24.97
CA THR A 18 0.24 -16.94 24.41
C THR A 18 0.56 -15.98 23.28
N VAL A 19 -0.09 -16.16 22.12
CA VAL A 19 -0.01 -15.18 21.04
C VAL A 19 -0.68 -13.89 21.51
N VAL A 20 0.07 -12.79 21.58
CA VAL A 20 -0.45 -11.48 22.00
C VAL A 20 -0.72 -10.55 20.82
N GLN A 21 -0.06 -10.78 19.69
CA GLN A 21 -0.21 -9.99 18.48
C GLN A 21 0.13 -10.84 17.24
N ILE A 22 -0.60 -10.59 16.16
CA ILE A 22 -0.26 -11.07 14.81
C ILE A 22 0.18 -9.84 14.01
N SER A 23 1.25 -9.99 13.24
CA SER A 23 1.89 -8.96 12.44
C SER A 23 2.23 -9.52 11.05
N GLY A 24 2.58 -8.64 10.12
CA GLY A 24 3.05 -9.04 8.78
C GLY A 24 4.53 -9.41 8.78
N ALA A 25 5.39 -8.47 9.16
CA ALA A 25 6.84 -8.62 9.07
C ALA A 25 7.57 -7.62 9.97
N ASP A 26 8.85 -7.87 10.20
CA ASP A 26 9.79 -7.04 10.96
C ASP A 26 9.30 -6.63 12.36
N SER A 27 8.65 -7.54 13.07
CA SER A 27 8.05 -7.29 14.38
C SER A 27 9.11 -7.05 15.45
N ILE A 28 8.73 -6.29 16.48
CA ILE A 28 9.54 -6.15 17.69
C ILE A 28 9.50 -7.48 18.45
N ILE A 29 10.67 -7.99 18.83
CA ILE A 29 10.79 -9.18 19.67
C ILE A 29 10.59 -8.75 21.14
N PRO A 30 9.54 -9.22 21.83
CA PRO A 30 9.24 -8.80 23.19
C PRO A 30 10.28 -9.37 24.18
N LYS A 31 10.53 -8.63 25.27
CA LYS A 31 11.40 -9.08 26.36
C LYS A 31 10.75 -10.30 27.04
N GLY A 32 11.48 -11.41 27.13
CA GLY A 32 10.98 -12.67 27.71
C GLY A 32 10.01 -13.46 26.82
N GLY A 33 9.76 -13.01 25.59
CA GLY A 33 8.92 -13.72 24.63
C GLY A 33 9.66 -14.15 23.37
N LEU A 34 8.91 -14.49 22.34
CA LEU A 34 9.44 -14.90 21.04
C LEU A 34 8.56 -14.40 19.89
N VAL A 35 9.11 -14.44 18.68
CA VAL A 35 8.35 -14.24 17.44
C VAL A 35 8.44 -15.51 16.59
N ILE A 36 7.28 -16.05 16.21
CA ILE A 36 7.15 -17.07 15.17
C ILE A 36 7.03 -16.32 13.85
N SER A 37 7.85 -16.66 12.86
CA SER A 37 7.86 -16.02 11.55
C SER A 37 7.80 -17.08 10.45
N GLY A 38 6.94 -16.86 9.45
CA GLY A 38 6.76 -17.77 8.33
C GLY A 38 6.44 -17.03 7.04
N HIS A 39 6.82 -17.60 5.90
CA HIS A 39 6.45 -17.12 4.56
C HIS A 39 5.88 -18.29 3.73
N GLY A 40 5.29 -18.01 2.57
CA GLY A 40 4.74 -19.04 1.69
C GLY A 40 3.72 -19.95 2.41
N ARG A 41 3.97 -21.27 2.44
CA ARG A 41 3.07 -22.23 3.08
C ARG A 41 2.99 -22.05 4.60
N ALA A 42 4.10 -21.71 5.26
CA ALA A 42 4.08 -21.42 6.69
C ALA A 42 3.23 -20.19 7.03
N LYS A 43 3.29 -19.14 6.19
CA LYS A 43 2.42 -17.97 6.35
C LYS A 43 0.94 -18.37 6.28
N ASN A 44 0.56 -19.20 5.29
CA ASN A 44 -0.82 -19.66 5.16
C ASN A 44 -1.24 -20.46 6.40
N TRP A 45 -0.42 -21.39 6.86
CA TRP A 45 -0.68 -22.14 8.09
C TRP A 45 -0.84 -21.21 9.30
N MET A 46 0.06 -20.24 9.47
CA MET A 46 -0.01 -19.27 10.57
C MET A 46 -1.31 -18.47 10.52
N ASN A 47 -1.70 -17.97 9.34
CA ASN A 47 -2.94 -17.21 9.18
C ASN A 47 -4.20 -18.04 9.48
N GLU A 48 -4.15 -19.36 9.24
CA GLU A 48 -5.26 -20.27 9.51
C GLU A 48 -5.33 -20.74 10.97
N ASN A 49 -4.18 -20.86 11.65
CA ASN A 49 -4.07 -21.55 12.94
C ASN A 49 -3.71 -20.64 14.13
N LEU A 50 -3.13 -19.46 13.87
CA LEU A 50 -2.68 -18.54 14.89
C LEU A 50 -3.59 -17.31 14.96
N THR A 51 -4.12 -17.06 16.14
CA THR A 51 -4.86 -15.85 16.47
C THR A 51 -4.40 -15.33 17.82
N VAL A 52 -4.68 -14.07 18.14
CA VAL A 52 -4.44 -13.56 19.50
C VAL A 52 -5.15 -14.48 20.50
N GLY A 53 -4.45 -14.87 21.56
CA GLY A 53 -4.91 -15.83 22.57
C GLY A 53 -4.53 -17.29 22.29
N THR A 54 -4.13 -17.67 21.06
CA THR A 54 -3.65 -19.03 20.75
C THR A 54 -2.51 -19.40 21.70
N LYS A 55 -2.56 -20.60 22.29
CA LYS A 55 -1.49 -21.11 23.14
C LYS A 55 -0.44 -21.81 22.30
N ILE A 56 0.82 -21.46 22.52
CA ILE A 56 1.97 -21.93 21.75
C ILE A 56 2.89 -22.72 22.66
N PHE A 57 3.21 -23.94 22.23
CA PHE A 57 4.24 -24.76 22.85
C PHE A 57 5.24 -25.20 21.80
N ILE A 58 6.51 -24.91 22.05
CA ILE A 58 7.60 -25.22 21.12
C ILE A 58 8.36 -26.42 21.67
N ASP A 59 8.38 -27.51 20.90
CA ASP A 59 9.25 -28.63 21.15
C ASP A 59 10.56 -28.41 20.41
N TYR A 60 11.58 -27.95 21.15
CA TYR A 60 12.92 -27.68 20.60
C TYR A 60 13.66 -28.95 20.19
N LYS A 61 13.26 -30.12 20.68
CA LYS A 61 13.92 -31.39 20.33
C LYS A 61 13.49 -31.84 18.94
N ASN A 62 12.19 -31.76 18.67
CA ASN A 62 11.61 -32.17 17.38
C ASN A 62 11.45 -31.01 16.39
N MET A 63 11.76 -29.78 16.83
CA MET A 63 11.56 -28.54 16.06
C MET A 63 10.11 -28.41 15.56
N THR A 64 9.14 -28.66 16.45
CA THR A 64 7.71 -28.54 16.16
C THR A 64 7.05 -27.46 17.00
N ILE A 65 6.02 -26.82 16.43
CA ILE A 65 5.18 -25.82 17.10
C ILE A 65 3.78 -26.40 17.23
N ASN A 66 3.33 -26.54 18.48
CA ASN A 66 1.97 -26.95 18.79
C ASN A 66 1.13 -25.73 19.15
N SER A 67 0.04 -25.51 18.41
CA SER A 67 -0.90 -24.40 18.62
C SER A 67 -2.24 -24.92 19.15
N TYR A 68 -2.71 -24.38 20.27
CA TYR A 68 -3.99 -24.74 20.87
C TYR A 68 -4.92 -23.55 20.93
N LEU A 69 -6.09 -23.68 20.32
CA LEU A 69 -7.22 -22.76 20.50
C LEU A 69 -8.08 -23.30 21.63
N THR A 70 -7.99 -22.64 22.78
CA THR A 70 -8.76 -23.00 23.97
C THR A 70 -9.90 -22.01 24.22
N ASN A 71 -10.81 -22.34 25.12
CA ASN A 71 -11.83 -21.40 25.56
C ASN A 71 -11.21 -20.11 26.13
N ASP A 72 -10.14 -20.24 26.92
CA ASP A 72 -9.40 -19.10 27.47
C ASP A 72 -8.74 -18.26 26.37
N SER A 73 -8.32 -18.90 25.26
CA SER A 73 -7.80 -18.19 24.08
C SER A 73 -8.85 -17.22 23.52
N PHE A 74 -10.09 -17.70 23.31
CA PHE A 74 -11.16 -16.86 22.77
C PHE A 74 -11.60 -15.76 23.74
N ILE A 75 -11.67 -16.07 25.04
CA ILE A 75 -12.00 -15.10 26.08
C ILE A 75 -10.93 -14.00 26.14
N PHE A 76 -9.65 -14.40 26.14
CA PHE A 76 -8.52 -13.47 26.14
C PHE A 76 -8.56 -12.56 24.90
N ALA A 77 -8.65 -13.15 23.70
CA ALA A 77 -8.71 -12.42 22.44
C ALA A 77 -9.83 -11.37 22.42
N THR A 78 -11.01 -11.76 22.90
CA THR A 78 -12.17 -10.86 22.94
C THR A 78 -11.95 -9.72 23.94
N LYS A 79 -11.37 -10.00 25.12
CA LYS A 79 -11.06 -8.97 26.12
C LYS A 79 -10.03 -7.97 25.60
N GLU A 80 -8.95 -8.44 24.98
CA GLU A 80 -7.94 -7.55 24.38
C GLU A 80 -8.54 -6.70 23.26
N LYS A 81 -9.40 -7.29 22.41
CA LYS A 81 -10.12 -6.54 21.38
C LYS A 81 -11.05 -5.48 21.97
N ILE A 82 -11.79 -5.78 23.04
CA ILE A 82 -12.65 -4.80 23.72
C ILE A 82 -11.81 -3.63 24.27
N LYS A 83 -10.65 -3.92 24.88
CA LYS A 83 -9.73 -2.86 25.35
C LYS A 83 -9.27 -1.97 24.20
N GLU A 84 -8.90 -2.55 23.05
CA GLU A 84 -8.52 -1.80 21.85
C GLU A 84 -9.68 -0.90 21.38
N ILE A 85 -10.89 -1.45 21.28
CA ILE A 85 -12.09 -0.69 20.87
C ILE A 85 -12.37 0.47 21.83
N ASP A 86 -12.27 0.24 23.14
CA ASP A 86 -12.45 1.29 24.15
C ASP A 86 -11.42 2.42 23.99
N GLN A 87 -10.17 2.09 23.67
CA GLN A 87 -9.13 3.09 23.39
C GLN A 87 -9.44 3.89 22.12
N MET A 88 -9.89 3.22 21.04
CA MET A 88 -10.29 3.88 19.80
C MET A 88 -11.47 4.84 20.03
N MET A 89 -12.52 4.39 20.74
CA MET A 89 -13.69 5.21 21.05
C MET A 89 -13.31 6.42 21.92
N ARG A 90 -12.45 6.24 22.93
CA ARG A 90 -11.96 7.36 23.76
C ARG A 90 -11.23 8.40 22.93
N TYR A 91 -10.32 7.98 22.04
CA TYR A 91 -9.62 8.91 21.15
C TYR A 91 -10.60 9.79 20.36
N TYR A 92 -11.63 9.21 19.75
CA TYR A 92 -12.59 10.00 18.98
C TYR A 92 -13.49 10.87 19.87
N LYS A 93 -13.91 10.40 21.06
CA LYS A 93 -14.64 11.25 22.03
C LYS A 93 -13.84 12.49 22.42
N ASP A 94 -12.53 12.33 22.63
CA ASP A 94 -11.66 13.41 23.08
C ASP A 94 -11.34 14.41 21.95
N ASN A 95 -11.47 14.00 20.68
CA ASN A 95 -11.03 14.78 19.51
C ASN A 95 -12.16 15.21 18.56
N ASP A 96 -13.36 14.64 18.66
CA ASP A 96 -14.51 14.95 17.84
C ASP A 96 -15.78 15.06 18.70
N ILE A 97 -16.27 16.28 18.87
CA ILE A 97 -17.46 16.61 19.67
C ILE A 97 -18.76 16.02 19.10
N TYR A 98 -18.76 15.59 17.84
CA TYR A 98 -19.91 15.00 17.17
C TYR A 98 -19.83 13.48 17.10
N TYR A 99 -18.78 12.88 17.68
CA TYR A 99 -18.61 11.44 17.71
C TYR A 99 -19.68 10.76 18.57
N ASP A 100 -20.38 9.79 17.97
CA ASP A 100 -21.41 8.97 18.61
C ASP A 100 -20.97 7.50 18.62
N ASP A 101 -20.60 7.01 19.80
CA ASP A 101 -20.19 5.62 20.00
C ASP A 101 -21.34 4.70 20.44
N SER A 102 -22.59 5.17 20.47
CA SER A 102 -23.72 4.42 21.05
C SER A 102 -23.92 3.03 20.43
N ILE A 103 -23.75 2.91 19.10
CA ILE A 103 -23.85 1.64 18.38
C ILE A 103 -22.66 0.72 18.75
N ALA A 104 -21.44 1.25 18.71
CA ALA A 104 -20.23 0.49 19.06
C ALA A 104 -20.30 0.00 20.52
N HIS A 105 -20.69 0.86 21.45
CA HIS A 105 -20.84 0.57 22.87
C HIS A 105 -21.90 -0.51 23.15
N ASN A 106 -23.01 -0.53 22.42
CA ASN A 106 -24.01 -1.60 22.52
C ASN A 106 -23.41 -2.97 22.13
N TYR A 107 -22.61 -3.01 21.06
CA TYR A 107 -21.92 -4.23 20.66
C TYR A 107 -20.82 -4.65 21.65
N VAL A 108 -20.10 -3.72 22.26
CA VAL A 108 -19.17 -4.01 23.38
C VAL A 108 -19.94 -4.63 24.55
N THR A 109 -21.08 -4.07 24.91
CA THR A 109 -21.93 -4.62 25.99
C THR A 109 -22.40 -6.05 25.70
N LYS A 110 -22.82 -6.32 24.45
CA LYS A 110 -23.17 -7.69 24.01
C LYS A 110 -21.98 -8.64 24.04
N ALA A 111 -20.79 -8.17 23.68
CA ALA A 111 -19.58 -8.99 23.75
C ALA A 111 -19.29 -9.38 25.21
N LEU A 112 -19.33 -8.41 26.13
CA LEU A 112 -19.13 -8.64 27.57
C LEU A 112 -20.20 -9.57 28.18
N ASP A 113 -21.47 -9.44 27.81
CA ASP A 113 -22.54 -10.34 28.27
C ASP A 113 -22.30 -11.78 27.80
N ASN A 114 -21.92 -11.97 26.53
CA ASN A 114 -21.59 -13.30 26.03
C ASN A 114 -20.36 -13.89 26.70
N LEU A 115 -19.31 -13.11 27.01
CA LEU A 115 -18.18 -13.60 27.81
C LEU A 115 -18.60 -14.03 29.21
N LYS A 116 -19.52 -13.31 29.86
CA LYS A 116 -20.07 -13.71 31.17
C LYS A 116 -20.83 -15.04 31.07
N ARG A 117 -21.58 -15.25 29.99
CA ARG A 117 -22.30 -16.52 29.75
C ARG A 117 -21.34 -17.67 29.45
N ALA A 118 -20.29 -17.42 28.67
CA ALA A 118 -19.23 -18.39 28.37
C ALA A 118 -18.59 -18.93 29.67
N ASN A 119 -18.33 -18.04 30.64
CA ASN A 119 -17.79 -18.45 31.94
C ASN A 119 -18.79 -19.20 32.85
N ARG A 120 -20.09 -18.93 32.70
CA ARG A 120 -21.15 -19.54 33.54
C ARG A 120 -21.66 -20.87 32.99
N HIS A 121 -21.47 -21.13 31.71
CA HIS A 121 -21.95 -22.31 30.99
C HIS A 121 -20.80 -22.99 30.26
N PRO A 122 -19.92 -23.74 30.97
CA PRO A 122 -18.77 -24.43 30.38
C PRO A 122 -19.12 -25.26 29.14
N GLU A 123 -20.28 -25.91 29.15
CA GLU A 123 -20.85 -26.73 28.08
C GLU A 123 -21.18 -25.96 26.79
N ASP A 124 -21.47 -24.66 26.90
CA ASP A 124 -21.84 -23.77 25.79
C ASP A 124 -20.75 -22.72 25.48
N THR A 125 -19.56 -22.85 26.10
CA THR A 125 -18.48 -21.84 26.03
C THR A 125 -18.11 -21.47 24.60
N GLN A 126 -17.96 -22.45 23.70
CA GLN A 126 -17.60 -22.19 22.31
C GLN A 126 -18.62 -21.28 21.62
N LYS A 127 -19.92 -21.56 21.81
CA LYS A 127 -21.02 -20.78 21.23
C LYS A 127 -20.99 -19.34 21.73
N TYR A 128 -20.90 -19.14 23.05
CA TYR A 128 -20.89 -17.80 23.63
C TYR A 128 -19.61 -17.02 23.28
N SER A 129 -18.46 -17.69 23.24
CA SER A 129 -17.20 -17.09 22.76
C SER A 129 -17.29 -16.63 21.31
N SER A 130 -17.87 -17.43 20.41
CA SER A 130 -18.10 -17.00 19.01
C SER A 130 -19.05 -15.81 18.90
N MET A 131 -20.11 -15.77 19.72
CA MET A 131 -21.03 -14.63 19.78
C MET A 131 -20.35 -13.37 20.33
N ALA A 132 -19.47 -13.53 21.31
CA ALA A 132 -18.70 -12.45 21.89
C ALA A 132 -17.74 -11.84 20.87
N ILE A 133 -16.98 -12.66 20.15
CA ILE A 133 -16.06 -12.23 19.07
C ILE A 133 -16.83 -11.53 17.97
N THR A 134 -17.95 -12.10 17.52
CA THR A 134 -18.80 -11.48 16.49
C THR A 134 -19.27 -10.09 16.91
N SER A 135 -19.67 -9.95 18.17
CA SER A 135 -20.09 -8.66 18.74
C SER A 135 -18.92 -7.69 18.83
N ALA A 136 -17.73 -8.14 19.27
CA ALA A 136 -16.54 -7.30 19.33
C ALA A 136 -16.09 -6.82 17.94
N ASN A 137 -16.10 -7.68 16.91
CA ASN A 137 -15.79 -7.29 15.53
C ASN A 137 -16.76 -6.23 15.02
N LYS A 138 -18.06 -6.37 15.31
CA LYS A 138 -19.05 -5.34 14.97
C LYS A 138 -18.82 -4.04 15.73
N ALA A 139 -18.47 -4.09 17.01
CA ALA A 139 -18.10 -2.90 17.78
C ALA A 139 -16.91 -2.16 17.16
N MET A 140 -15.86 -2.88 16.74
CA MET A 140 -14.70 -2.29 16.07
C MET A 140 -15.06 -1.59 14.75
N GLN A 141 -15.93 -2.21 13.94
CA GLN A 141 -16.40 -1.61 12.68
C GLN A 141 -17.15 -0.29 12.91
N TYR A 142 -17.96 -0.21 13.98
CA TYR A 142 -18.69 1.02 14.33
C TYR A 142 -17.83 2.04 15.11
N ALA A 143 -16.70 1.63 15.70
CA ALA A 143 -15.86 2.51 16.48
C ALA A 143 -15.19 3.60 15.63
N LEU A 144 -14.95 3.36 14.34
CA LEU A 144 -14.41 4.38 13.44
C LEU A 144 -15.55 5.27 12.89
N PRO A 145 -15.50 6.60 13.08
CA PRO A 145 -16.50 7.49 12.52
C PRO A 145 -16.39 7.61 11.00
N TYR A 146 -17.51 8.00 10.37
CA TYR A 146 -17.54 8.45 8.99
C TYR A 146 -17.08 9.91 8.90
N TYR A 147 -16.14 10.23 8.00
CA TYR A 147 -15.83 11.62 7.65
C TYR A 147 -16.20 11.88 6.18
N LYS A 148 -17.02 12.92 5.96
CA LYS A 148 -17.56 13.26 4.64
C LYS A 148 -16.50 13.71 3.64
N ASN A 149 -15.56 14.54 4.09
CA ASN A 149 -14.54 15.17 3.25
C ASN A 149 -13.15 14.54 3.41
N GLU A 150 -13.08 13.32 3.95
CA GLU A 150 -11.83 12.57 4.03
C GLU A 150 -11.48 12.01 2.65
N PHE A 151 -10.26 12.28 2.18
CA PHE A 151 -9.79 11.77 0.90
C PHE A 151 -9.66 10.25 0.93
N LYS A 152 -10.36 9.59 0.00
CA LYS A 152 -10.41 8.12 -0.14
C LYS A 152 -10.07 7.75 -1.58
N GLY A 153 -8.83 7.29 -1.77
CA GLY A 153 -8.31 6.85 -3.04
C GLY A 153 -8.26 5.34 -3.19
N VAL A 154 -8.16 4.85 -4.43
CA VAL A 154 -7.80 3.46 -4.75
C VAL A 154 -6.90 3.41 -5.98
N TRP A 155 -5.89 2.54 -5.98
CA TRP A 155 -5.18 2.19 -7.21
C TRP A 155 -5.95 1.17 -8.03
N LEU A 156 -6.06 1.39 -9.34
CA LEU A 156 -6.85 0.56 -10.23
C LEU A 156 -6.10 0.34 -11.54
N ARG A 157 -5.79 -0.94 -11.83
CA ARG A 157 -5.36 -1.38 -13.15
C ARG A 157 -6.60 -1.63 -14.02
N PRO A 158 -6.77 -0.93 -15.15
CA PRO A 158 -7.93 -1.14 -16.00
C PRO A 158 -7.88 -2.51 -16.67
N THR A 159 -9.01 -3.22 -16.66
CA THR A 159 -9.18 -4.52 -17.33
C THR A 159 -10.39 -4.53 -18.27
N GLU A 160 -11.27 -3.53 -18.12
CA GLU A 160 -12.52 -3.32 -18.82
C GLU A 160 -12.29 -3.11 -20.32
N LYS A 161 -13.14 -3.74 -21.14
CA LYS A 161 -13.01 -3.77 -22.61
C LYS A 161 -14.10 -3.00 -23.33
N THR A 162 -15.08 -2.49 -22.61
CA THR A 162 -16.20 -1.73 -23.16
C THR A 162 -16.54 -0.53 -22.26
N PRO A 163 -17.21 0.51 -22.79
CA PRO A 163 -17.72 1.61 -21.98
C PRO A 163 -18.61 1.15 -20.83
N GLU A 164 -19.50 0.19 -21.07
CA GLU A 164 -20.44 -0.30 -20.07
C GLU A 164 -19.74 -1.00 -18.89
N ASP A 165 -18.62 -1.69 -19.16
CA ASP A 165 -17.84 -2.32 -18.11
C ASP A 165 -17.08 -1.28 -17.27
N ILE A 166 -16.56 -0.21 -17.91
CA ILE A 166 -15.97 0.94 -17.20
C ILE A 166 -17.01 1.59 -16.29
N GLU A 167 -18.22 1.84 -16.79
CA GLU A 167 -19.33 2.40 -16.02
C GLU A 167 -19.67 1.54 -14.79
N LYS A 168 -19.84 0.23 -14.98
CA LYS A 168 -20.10 -0.71 -13.87
C LYS A 168 -18.97 -0.68 -12.84
N THR A 169 -17.72 -0.59 -13.27
CA THR A 169 -16.59 -0.51 -12.35
C THR A 169 -16.61 0.79 -11.56
N LEU A 170 -16.88 1.93 -12.20
CA LEU A 170 -17.02 3.22 -11.52
C LEU A 170 -18.20 3.25 -10.55
N ASP A 171 -19.31 2.59 -10.88
CA ASP A 171 -20.45 2.43 -9.96
C ASP A 171 -20.05 1.64 -8.70
N ARG A 172 -19.24 0.58 -8.85
CA ARG A 172 -18.68 -0.16 -7.70
C ARG A 172 -17.74 0.71 -6.88
N VAL A 173 -16.83 1.44 -7.52
CA VAL A 173 -15.92 2.39 -6.84
C VAL A 173 -16.72 3.39 -6.00
N LYS A 174 -17.75 4.01 -6.60
CA LYS A 174 -18.62 4.96 -5.90
C LYS A 174 -19.38 4.31 -4.74
N LYS A 175 -19.94 3.12 -4.96
CA LYS A 175 -20.64 2.33 -3.94
C LYS A 175 -19.75 2.00 -2.75
N TYR A 176 -18.45 1.83 -2.96
CA TYR A 176 -17.48 1.57 -1.91
C TYR A 176 -17.07 2.82 -1.13
N GLY A 177 -17.62 4.00 -1.45
CA GLY A 177 -17.30 5.26 -0.77
C GLY A 177 -15.95 5.86 -1.16
N ILE A 178 -15.37 5.39 -2.27
CA ILE A 178 -14.13 5.92 -2.85
C ILE A 178 -14.49 7.13 -3.73
N GLU A 179 -13.63 8.15 -3.72
CA GLU A 179 -13.83 9.40 -4.48
C GLU A 179 -12.75 9.65 -5.52
N THR A 180 -11.58 9.02 -5.39
CA THR A 180 -10.45 9.21 -6.32
C THR A 180 -9.91 7.86 -6.79
N VAL A 181 -9.74 7.71 -8.10
CA VAL A 181 -9.12 6.53 -8.71
C VAL A 181 -7.75 6.93 -9.24
N PHE A 182 -6.71 6.25 -8.76
CA PHE A 182 -5.38 6.29 -9.35
C PHE A 182 -5.34 5.23 -10.48
N LEU A 183 -5.72 5.66 -11.67
CA LEU A 183 -5.92 4.79 -12.83
C LEU A 183 -4.59 4.53 -13.54
N GLU A 184 -4.19 3.27 -13.61
CA GLU A 184 -2.95 2.84 -14.27
C GLU A 184 -3.03 3.07 -15.78
N THR A 185 -2.46 4.18 -16.22
CA THR A 185 -2.69 4.73 -17.58
C THR A 185 -1.50 4.48 -18.49
N TYR A 186 -0.29 4.55 -17.93
CA TYR A 186 0.95 4.20 -18.59
C TYR A 186 1.67 3.18 -17.70
N TYR A 187 1.77 1.95 -18.19
CA TYR A 187 2.41 0.86 -17.47
C TYR A 187 3.05 -0.14 -18.41
N GLN A 188 4.15 -0.74 -17.94
CA GLN A 188 4.99 -1.67 -18.68
C GLN A 188 5.42 -1.10 -20.05
N GLY A 189 5.74 0.20 -20.09
CA GLY A 189 6.14 0.87 -21.32
C GLY A 189 5.03 1.05 -22.36
N LYS A 190 3.74 0.86 -22.01
CA LYS A 190 2.60 0.96 -22.95
C LYS A 190 1.47 1.80 -22.38
N THR A 191 0.73 2.49 -23.24
CA THR A 191 -0.45 3.30 -22.89
C THR A 191 -1.73 2.50 -23.04
N ILE A 192 -2.74 2.81 -22.21
CA ILE A 192 -4.09 2.26 -22.39
C ILE A 192 -4.87 2.91 -23.53
N PHE A 193 -4.47 4.12 -23.93
CA PHE A 193 -5.09 4.95 -24.96
C PHE A 193 -4.21 5.03 -26.21
N PRO A 194 -4.76 5.38 -27.39
CA PRO A 194 -3.99 5.53 -28.63
C PRO A 194 -3.16 6.83 -28.60
N SER A 195 -1.91 6.71 -28.15
CA SER A 195 -0.99 7.85 -28.02
C SER A 195 -0.39 8.26 -29.36
N GLU A 196 -0.57 9.54 -29.69
CA GLU A 196 0.06 10.18 -30.85
C GLU A 196 1.56 10.38 -30.61
N THR A 197 1.95 10.66 -29.36
CA THR A 197 3.36 10.75 -28.97
C THR A 197 4.07 9.44 -29.28
N PHE A 198 3.56 8.30 -28.80
CA PHE A 198 4.24 7.01 -28.99
C PHE A 198 4.30 6.61 -30.46
N ALA A 199 3.24 6.84 -31.22
CA ALA A 199 3.24 6.63 -32.67
C ALA A 199 4.38 7.40 -33.35
N LYS A 200 4.62 8.65 -32.95
CA LYS A 200 5.66 9.53 -33.49
C LYS A 200 7.08 9.05 -33.16
N TYR A 201 7.24 8.37 -32.02
CA TYR A 201 8.48 7.71 -31.61
C TYR A 201 8.61 6.28 -32.17
N GLY A 202 7.68 5.80 -32.99
CA GLY A 202 7.71 4.43 -33.55
C GLY A 202 7.51 3.33 -32.49
N VAL A 203 7.05 3.70 -31.29
CA VAL A 203 6.72 2.79 -30.19
C VAL A 203 5.26 2.38 -30.32
N GLN A 204 4.91 1.19 -29.84
CA GLN A 204 3.54 0.70 -29.83
C GLN A 204 2.58 1.74 -29.20
N PRO A 205 1.64 2.34 -29.97
CA PRO A 205 0.89 3.51 -29.53
C PRO A 205 -0.25 3.20 -28.57
N GLN A 206 -0.63 1.93 -28.46
CA GLN A 206 -1.65 1.46 -27.54
C GLN A 206 -1.42 -0.02 -27.23
N ARG A 207 -1.74 -0.41 -26.00
CA ARG A 207 -1.85 -1.81 -25.59
C ARG A 207 -2.81 -2.61 -26.50
N PRO A 208 -2.42 -3.83 -26.95
CA PRO A 208 -3.24 -4.62 -27.87
C PRO A 208 -4.66 -4.87 -27.38
N GLU A 209 -4.81 -5.09 -26.08
CA GLU A 209 -6.09 -5.42 -25.47
C GLU A 209 -7.06 -4.24 -25.36
N PHE A 210 -6.67 -3.04 -25.78
CA PHE A 210 -7.53 -1.86 -25.85
C PHE A 210 -7.70 -1.32 -27.27
N ILE A 211 -7.11 -1.97 -28.29
CA ILE A 211 -7.26 -1.56 -29.69
C ILE A 211 -8.75 -1.54 -30.06
N GLY A 212 -9.18 -0.48 -30.73
CA GLY A 212 -10.55 -0.28 -31.18
C GLY A 212 -11.37 0.68 -30.31
N PHE A 213 -10.88 1.08 -29.14
CA PHE A 213 -11.50 2.14 -28.34
C PHE A 213 -10.48 2.88 -27.47
N ASP A 214 -10.83 4.07 -26.98
CA ASP A 214 -10.00 4.87 -26.07
C ASP A 214 -10.52 4.75 -24.64
N PRO A 215 -9.98 3.83 -23.82
CA PRO A 215 -10.47 3.62 -22.45
C PRO A 215 -10.21 4.85 -21.57
N LEU A 216 -9.07 5.55 -21.72
CA LEU A 216 -8.75 6.68 -20.83
C LEU A 216 -9.78 7.80 -20.97
N LYS A 217 -10.20 8.08 -22.22
CA LYS A 217 -11.27 9.06 -22.48
C LYS A 217 -12.55 8.70 -21.71
N ILE A 218 -13.00 7.45 -21.86
CA ILE A 218 -14.24 6.98 -21.24
C ILE A 218 -14.12 6.98 -19.72
N TRP A 219 -12.99 6.51 -19.17
CA TRP A 219 -12.72 6.52 -17.74
C TRP A 219 -12.85 7.91 -17.13
N VAL A 220 -12.25 8.93 -17.76
CA VAL A 220 -12.33 10.31 -17.26
C VAL A 220 -13.75 10.86 -17.37
N GLU A 221 -14.38 10.76 -18.54
CA GLU A 221 -15.73 11.29 -18.78
C GLU A 221 -16.79 10.65 -17.85
N GLU A 222 -16.77 9.32 -17.70
CA GLU A 222 -17.73 8.58 -16.87
C GLU A 222 -17.48 8.74 -15.36
N ALA A 223 -16.21 8.92 -14.96
CA ALA A 223 -15.87 9.21 -13.56
C ALA A 223 -16.40 10.58 -13.16
N HIS A 224 -16.20 11.60 -13.99
CA HIS A 224 -16.67 12.96 -13.74
C HIS A 224 -18.20 13.03 -13.62
N LYS A 225 -18.96 12.29 -14.45
CA LYS A 225 -20.42 12.15 -14.32
C LYS A 225 -20.86 11.62 -12.95
N ARG A 226 -20.01 10.83 -12.29
CA ARG A 226 -20.24 10.23 -10.95
C ARG A 226 -19.59 11.03 -9.81
N ASN A 227 -19.05 12.21 -10.11
CA ASN A 227 -18.26 13.03 -9.18
C ASN A 227 -17.13 12.20 -8.53
N LEU A 228 -16.42 11.46 -9.36
CA LEU A 228 -15.17 10.75 -9.04
C LEU A 228 -14.02 11.48 -9.74
N LYS A 229 -12.84 11.47 -9.10
CA LYS A 229 -11.61 12.05 -9.66
C LYS A 229 -10.74 10.97 -10.26
N ILE A 230 -10.07 11.26 -11.37
CA ILE A 230 -9.08 10.38 -11.99
C ILE A 230 -7.68 11.00 -11.86
N TYR A 231 -6.81 10.31 -11.11
CA TYR A 231 -5.38 10.57 -11.08
C TYR A 231 -4.70 9.58 -12.02
N ILE A 232 -3.83 10.08 -12.90
CA ILE A 232 -3.05 9.27 -13.83
C ILE A 232 -1.95 8.55 -13.05
N TRP A 233 -2.08 7.25 -12.85
CA TRP A 233 -0.99 6.43 -12.34
C TRP A 233 -0.04 6.09 -13.50
N PHE A 234 1.19 6.59 -13.40
CA PHE A 234 2.16 6.66 -14.48
C PHE A 234 3.47 5.96 -14.07
N GLU A 235 3.75 4.77 -14.61
CA GLU A 235 4.99 4.04 -14.36
C GLU A 235 6.16 4.69 -15.14
N THR A 236 6.86 5.61 -14.49
CA THR A 236 7.74 6.59 -15.17
C THR A 236 8.86 5.95 -15.97
N PHE A 237 9.78 5.23 -15.32
CA PHE A 237 10.98 4.68 -15.98
C PHE A 237 10.91 3.17 -16.21
N TYR A 238 9.80 2.53 -15.84
CA TYR A 238 9.62 1.09 -15.97
C TYR A 238 9.00 0.72 -17.32
N ALA A 239 9.72 -0.09 -18.09
CA ALA A 239 9.35 -0.51 -19.44
C ALA A 239 8.73 -1.92 -19.51
N GLY A 240 8.41 -2.52 -18.35
CA GLY A 240 7.73 -3.80 -18.27
C GLY A 240 8.66 -5.01 -18.26
N ASN A 241 8.05 -6.20 -18.17
CA ASN A 241 8.75 -7.50 -18.10
C ASN A 241 8.75 -8.28 -19.41
N GLU A 242 8.15 -7.73 -20.46
CA GLU A 242 8.30 -8.25 -21.81
C GLU A 242 9.76 -8.08 -22.25
N ASN A 243 10.41 -9.17 -22.66
CA ASN A 243 11.74 -9.10 -23.23
C ASN A 243 11.71 -8.22 -24.49
N PRO A 244 12.42 -7.07 -24.54
CA PRO A 244 12.37 -6.16 -25.67
C PRO A 244 12.71 -6.86 -26.99
N MET A 245 13.62 -7.83 -26.98
CA MET A 245 14.02 -8.57 -28.19
C MET A 245 12.88 -9.32 -28.87
N ASN A 246 11.76 -9.58 -28.17
CA ASN A 246 10.59 -10.27 -28.71
C ASN A 246 9.55 -9.30 -29.30
N ASN A 247 9.69 -7.98 -29.07
CA ASN A 247 8.75 -6.97 -29.52
C ASN A 247 9.51 -5.79 -30.16
N PRO A 248 9.52 -5.67 -31.49
CA PRO A 248 10.25 -4.61 -32.19
C PRO A 248 9.70 -3.21 -31.91
N MET A 249 8.46 -3.08 -31.45
CA MET A 249 7.83 -1.81 -31.09
C MET A 249 7.90 -1.50 -29.59
N ASN A 250 8.64 -2.30 -28.81
CA ASN A 250 8.97 -1.94 -27.43
C ASN A 250 9.93 -0.74 -27.42
N VAL A 251 9.77 0.18 -26.46
CA VAL A 251 10.60 1.40 -26.37
C VAL A 251 12.11 1.10 -26.32
N ILE A 252 12.53 0.02 -25.68
CA ILE A 252 13.94 -0.39 -25.63
C ILE A 252 14.40 -1.02 -26.95
N SER A 253 13.52 -1.67 -27.70
CA SER A 253 13.86 -2.20 -29.03
C SER A 253 14.04 -1.09 -30.05
N VAL A 254 13.19 -0.07 -29.99
CA VAL A 254 13.28 1.12 -30.85
C VAL A 254 14.48 1.98 -30.44
N TYR A 255 14.73 2.13 -29.14
CA TYR A 255 15.84 2.93 -28.59
C TYR A 255 16.73 2.11 -27.64
N PRO A 256 17.61 1.22 -28.14
CA PRO A 256 18.43 0.34 -27.29
C PRO A 256 19.33 1.08 -26.30
N LYS A 257 19.82 2.27 -26.68
CA LYS A 257 20.67 3.12 -25.82
C LYS A 257 19.92 3.72 -24.63
N TRP A 258 18.59 3.66 -24.60
CA TRP A 258 17.80 4.12 -23.47
C TRP A 258 17.71 3.07 -22.36
N ALA A 259 18.02 1.80 -22.65
CA ALA A 259 17.95 0.72 -21.66
C ALA A 259 18.94 0.94 -20.51
N ASN A 260 18.44 0.81 -19.28
CA ASN A 260 19.27 0.88 -18.09
C ASN A 260 20.14 -0.38 -17.95
N VAL A 261 21.32 -0.22 -17.35
CA VAL A 261 22.27 -1.30 -17.11
C VAL A 261 22.93 -1.16 -15.74
N THR A 262 23.34 -2.29 -15.18
CA THR A 262 24.10 -2.32 -13.91
C THR A 262 25.57 -2.04 -14.14
N LYS A 263 26.31 -1.70 -13.08
CA LYS A 263 27.78 -1.60 -13.11
C LYS A 263 28.41 -2.87 -13.66
N MET A 264 27.94 -4.05 -13.24
CA MET A 264 28.44 -5.33 -13.74
C MET A 264 28.23 -5.53 -15.24
N LYS A 265 27.15 -4.97 -15.80
CA LYS A 265 26.71 -5.19 -17.17
C LYS A 265 26.72 -3.90 -17.99
N TYR A 266 27.60 -2.96 -17.65
CA TYR A 266 27.62 -1.62 -18.26
C TYR A 266 27.89 -1.63 -19.78
N ASN A 267 28.53 -2.69 -20.26
CA ASN A 267 28.88 -2.93 -21.67
C ASN A 267 28.04 -4.06 -22.29
N SER A 268 26.92 -4.43 -21.66
CA SER A 268 26.08 -5.51 -22.18
C SER A 268 25.53 -5.15 -23.56
N PRO A 269 25.68 -6.04 -24.56
CA PRO A 269 25.14 -5.80 -25.90
C PRO A 269 23.62 -6.04 -25.97
N THR A 270 22.99 -6.49 -24.88
CA THR A 270 21.56 -6.80 -24.81
C THR A 270 20.91 -6.13 -23.60
N PRO A 271 19.58 -5.89 -23.63
CA PRO A 271 18.87 -5.31 -22.51
C PRO A 271 19.02 -6.12 -21.22
N VAL A 272 19.21 -5.43 -20.09
CA VAL A 272 19.42 -6.06 -18.78
C VAL A 272 18.12 -6.02 -17.97
N ALA A 273 17.58 -7.19 -17.65
CA ALA A 273 16.41 -7.33 -16.78
C ALA A 273 16.76 -7.17 -15.30
N SER A 274 15.87 -6.54 -14.53
CA SER A 274 15.96 -6.42 -13.08
C SER A 274 15.28 -7.58 -12.37
N LEU A 275 16.07 -8.51 -11.81
CA LEU A 275 15.55 -9.66 -11.06
C LEU A 275 14.72 -9.25 -9.84
N SER A 276 15.07 -8.14 -9.19
CA SER A 276 14.40 -7.61 -8.00
C SER A 276 13.07 -6.93 -8.30
N GLU A 277 12.81 -6.58 -9.56
CA GLU A 277 11.62 -5.84 -10.02
C GLU A 277 10.94 -6.65 -11.12
N HIS A 278 10.56 -7.89 -10.80
CA HIS A 278 9.76 -8.80 -11.64
C HIS A 278 10.38 -9.14 -13.01
N ASN A 279 11.71 -9.23 -13.09
CA ASN A 279 12.46 -9.39 -14.35
C ASN A 279 12.17 -8.29 -15.36
N GLY A 280 11.81 -7.09 -14.89
CA GLY A 280 11.46 -6.00 -15.76
C GLY A 280 12.62 -5.13 -16.19
N TYR A 281 12.41 -4.40 -17.28
CA TYR A 281 13.36 -3.53 -17.93
C TYR A 281 13.01 -2.08 -17.63
N PHE A 282 14.03 -1.23 -17.65
CA PHE A 282 13.89 0.19 -17.32
C PHE A 282 14.60 1.03 -18.37
N ILE A 283 14.07 2.22 -18.61
CA ILE A 283 14.74 3.27 -19.39
C ILE A 283 15.46 4.23 -18.44
N ASP A 284 16.58 4.79 -18.89
CA ASP A 284 17.50 5.53 -18.02
C ASP A 284 17.06 6.98 -17.74
N PRO A 285 16.82 7.35 -16.47
CA PRO A 285 16.51 8.73 -16.07
C PRO A 285 17.56 9.76 -16.46
N ALA A 286 18.82 9.35 -16.63
CA ALA A 286 19.89 10.29 -16.98
C ALA A 286 19.80 10.79 -18.42
N ASN A 287 19.23 9.98 -19.33
CA ASN A 287 19.13 10.33 -20.74
C ASN A 287 18.07 11.44 -20.97
N PRO A 288 18.45 12.61 -21.54
CA PRO A 288 17.53 13.73 -21.75
C PRO A 288 16.43 13.43 -22.77
N GLU A 289 16.66 12.52 -23.73
CA GLU A 289 15.64 12.10 -24.69
C GLU A 289 14.55 11.28 -24.00
N VAL A 290 14.92 10.40 -23.06
CA VAL A 290 13.97 9.66 -22.20
C VAL A 290 13.11 10.64 -21.40
N GLN A 291 13.72 11.67 -20.79
CA GLN A 291 12.95 12.67 -20.05
C GLN A 291 11.97 13.43 -20.97
N THR A 292 12.43 13.82 -22.16
CA THR A 292 11.59 14.55 -23.14
C THR A 292 10.44 13.68 -23.64
N TYR A 293 10.71 12.42 -23.95
CA TYR A 293 9.72 11.43 -24.37
C TYR A 293 8.58 11.29 -23.36
N LEU A 294 8.91 11.07 -22.08
CA LEU A 294 7.92 10.89 -21.03
C LEU A 294 7.17 12.19 -20.68
N LEU A 295 7.84 13.35 -20.72
CA LEU A 295 7.20 14.64 -20.49
C LEU A 295 6.22 14.99 -21.61
N THR A 296 6.55 14.66 -22.86
CA THR A 296 5.66 14.86 -24.02
C THR A 296 4.41 13.97 -23.89
N LEU A 297 4.59 12.72 -23.44
CA LEU A 297 3.46 11.83 -23.15
C LEU A 297 2.56 12.38 -22.03
N LEU A 298 3.16 12.88 -20.94
CA LEU A 298 2.40 13.50 -19.85
C LEU A 298 1.64 14.74 -20.33
N GLU A 299 2.23 15.57 -21.19
CA GLU A 299 1.57 16.73 -21.78
C GLU A 299 0.40 16.33 -22.69
N GLU A 300 0.55 15.30 -23.52
CA GLU A 300 -0.54 14.71 -24.30
C GLU A 300 -1.69 14.27 -23.38
N ILE A 301 -1.38 13.52 -22.31
CA ILE A 301 -2.39 13.06 -21.35
C ILE A 301 -3.13 14.25 -20.71
N ILE A 302 -2.39 15.24 -20.22
CA ILE A 302 -2.96 16.40 -19.52
C ILE A 302 -3.87 17.21 -20.46
N THR A 303 -3.39 17.49 -21.67
CA THR A 303 -4.10 18.37 -22.61
C THR A 303 -5.30 17.71 -23.26
N LYS A 304 -5.20 16.43 -23.60
CA LYS A 304 -6.26 15.67 -24.29
C LYS A 304 -7.34 15.15 -23.35
N TYR A 305 -6.96 14.71 -22.14
CA TYR A 305 -7.89 14.04 -21.22
C TYR A 305 -8.26 14.85 -19.99
N LYS A 306 -7.48 15.87 -19.61
CA LYS A 306 -7.76 16.75 -18.45
C LYS A 306 -8.03 15.96 -17.14
N PRO A 307 -7.09 15.11 -16.70
CA PRO A 307 -7.24 14.36 -15.45
C PRO A 307 -7.26 15.29 -14.23
N ASP A 308 -7.60 14.76 -13.06
CA ASP A 308 -7.64 15.51 -11.79
C ASP A 308 -6.28 15.56 -11.07
N GLY A 309 -5.30 14.78 -11.53
CA GLY A 309 -3.97 14.70 -10.96
C GLY A 309 -3.04 13.73 -11.69
N ILE A 310 -1.75 13.83 -11.42
CA ILE A 310 -0.73 12.86 -11.86
C ILE A 310 -0.16 12.17 -10.61
N ASN A 311 -0.01 10.85 -10.66
CA ASN A 311 0.65 10.05 -9.65
C ASN A 311 1.82 9.27 -10.26
N LEU A 312 3.03 9.78 -10.05
CA LEU A 312 4.26 9.19 -10.56
C LEU A 312 4.60 7.93 -9.77
N ASP A 313 4.66 6.80 -10.45
CA ASP A 313 5.23 5.55 -9.92
C ASP A 313 6.47 5.17 -10.72
N TYR A 314 7.25 4.21 -10.22
CA TYR A 314 8.54 3.81 -10.78
C TYR A 314 9.44 5.02 -11.09
N ILE A 315 9.27 6.11 -10.34
CA ILE A 315 10.07 7.33 -10.41
C ILE A 315 11.37 7.13 -9.61
N ARG A 316 12.18 6.19 -10.10
CA ARG A 316 13.37 5.65 -9.45
C ARG A 316 14.23 4.87 -10.45
N TYR A 317 15.47 4.57 -10.06
CA TYR A 317 16.25 3.52 -10.71
C TYR A 317 15.76 2.13 -10.25
N PRO A 318 16.06 1.05 -11.00
CA PRO A 318 15.75 -0.30 -10.55
C PRO A 318 16.45 -0.62 -9.23
N GLN A 319 15.82 -1.48 -8.42
CA GLN A 319 16.37 -1.86 -7.13
C GLN A 319 17.67 -2.66 -7.27
N CYS A 320 18.77 -2.15 -6.72
CA CYS A 320 19.99 -2.94 -6.50
C CYS A 320 19.91 -3.74 -5.19
N ILE A 321 20.90 -4.60 -4.91
CA ILE A 321 20.94 -5.31 -3.62
C ILE A 321 21.27 -4.32 -2.49
N SER A 322 21.08 -4.70 -1.22
CA SER A 322 21.44 -3.83 -0.08
C SER A 322 22.96 -3.78 0.13
N ALA A 323 23.47 -2.64 0.59
CA ALA A 323 24.91 -2.44 0.85
C ALA A 323 25.53 -3.40 1.85
N LYS A 324 24.72 -4.07 2.68
CA LYS A 324 25.16 -5.11 3.62
C LYS A 324 25.58 -6.43 2.96
N PHE A 325 25.30 -6.61 1.66
CA PHE A 325 25.59 -7.84 0.93
C PHE A 325 26.74 -7.65 -0.07
N ALA A 326 27.55 -8.68 -0.25
CA ALA A 326 28.60 -8.70 -1.27
C ALA A 326 28.00 -8.53 -2.68
N GLY A 327 28.69 -7.76 -3.53
CA GLY A 327 28.21 -7.43 -4.88
C GLY A 327 27.30 -6.20 -4.96
N TYR A 328 27.14 -5.44 -3.86
CA TYR A 328 26.37 -4.20 -3.84
C TYR A 328 26.79 -3.25 -4.97
N ASP A 329 28.08 -2.96 -5.04
CA ASP A 329 28.67 -2.04 -5.99
C ASP A 329 28.39 -2.46 -7.45
N LEU A 330 28.57 -3.73 -7.75
CA LEU A 330 28.35 -4.34 -9.07
C LEU A 330 26.86 -4.36 -9.47
N SER A 331 25.96 -4.46 -8.50
CA SER A 331 24.51 -4.51 -8.75
C SER A 331 23.85 -3.15 -8.99
N ASN A 332 24.56 -2.05 -8.76
CA ASN A 332 24.00 -0.70 -8.90
C ASN A 332 23.67 -0.37 -10.36
N TRP A 333 22.54 0.31 -10.58
CA TRP A 333 22.01 0.68 -11.91
C TRP A 333 22.43 2.09 -12.35
N GLY A 334 22.18 2.44 -13.61
CA GLY A 334 22.44 3.76 -14.18
C GLY A 334 23.80 3.90 -14.86
N TYR A 335 24.42 2.79 -15.27
CA TYR A 335 25.73 2.77 -15.93
C TYR A 335 25.62 2.80 -17.46
N THR A 336 24.61 3.48 -18.00
CA THR A 336 24.46 3.67 -19.44
C THR A 336 25.62 4.48 -20.02
N GLU A 337 25.85 4.36 -21.32
CA GLU A 337 26.88 5.17 -22.01
C GLU A 337 26.69 6.67 -21.77
N TYR A 338 25.44 7.16 -21.88
CA TYR A 338 25.13 8.57 -21.65
C TYR A 338 25.49 9.02 -20.22
N ALA A 339 24.99 8.30 -19.21
CA ALA A 339 25.18 8.69 -17.81
C ALA A 339 26.67 8.65 -17.41
N ARG A 340 27.40 7.64 -17.88
CA ARG A 340 28.83 7.49 -17.66
C ARG A 340 29.62 8.63 -18.28
N ASN A 341 29.36 8.96 -19.54
CA ASN A 341 30.08 9.99 -20.27
C ASN A 341 29.81 11.39 -19.69
N GLU A 342 28.56 11.68 -19.32
CA GLU A 342 28.21 12.96 -18.70
C GLU A 342 28.90 13.12 -17.34
N PHE A 343 28.86 12.09 -16.48
CA PHE A 343 29.53 12.14 -15.19
C PHE A 343 31.04 12.21 -15.32
N LYS A 344 31.64 11.41 -16.21
CA LYS A 344 33.08 11.43 -16.49
C LYS A 344 33.56 12.80 -16.95
N SER A 345 32.77 13.47 -17.79
CA SER A 345 33.08 14.82 -18.24
C SER A 345 33.06 15.85 -17.09
N ALA A 346 32.16 15.67 -16.12
CA ALA A 346 32.06 16.56 -14.96
C ALA A 346 33.08 16.27 -13.86
N MET A 347 33.45 15.01 -13.66
CA MET A 347 34.21 14.54 -12.49
C MET A 347 35.60 13.97 -12.84
N ASN A 348 35.95 13.91 -14.11
CA ASN A 348 37.20 13.35 -14.65
C ASN A 348 37.47 11.89 -14.22
N ILE A 349 36.42 11.10 -14.00
CA ILE A 349 36.48 9.68 -13.64
C ILE A 349 35.26 8.94 -14.21
N ASP A 350 35.48 7.78 -14.84
CA ASP A 350 34.36 6.93 -15.27
C ASP A 350 33.74 6.25 -14.04
N PRO A 351 32.41 6.31 -13.84
CA PRO A 351 31.82 5.73 -12.64
C PRO A 351 32.01 4.21 -12.52
N VAL A 352 32.34 3.49 -13.61
CA VAL A 352 32.70 2.06 -13.53
C VAL A 352 33.95 1.81 -12.69
N ASP A 353 34.86 2.79 -12.63
CA ASP A 353 36.13 2.70 -11.90
C ASP A 353 35.99 3.13 -10.42
N ILE A 354 34.84 3.67 -10.03
CA ILE A 354 34.58 4.15 -8.68
C ILE A 354 34.29 2.98 -7.73
N LYS A 355 34.99 2.95 -6.59
CA LYS A 355 34.79 1.96 -5.53
C LYS A 355 33.73 2.42 -4.53
N TYR A 356 32.93 1.48 -4.02
CA TYR A 356 31.98 1.77 -2.94
C TYR A 356 32.72 2.28 -1.69
N GLY A 357 32.11 3.22 -0.97
CA GLY A 357 32.66 3.82 0.25
C GLY A 357 33.62 4.99 0.02
N THR A 358 33.81 5.45 -1.22
CA THR A 358 34.61 6.66 -1.51
C THR A 358 33.72 7.89 -1.74
N PRO A 359 34.22 9.12 -1.57
CA PRO A 359 33.47 10.34 -1.88
C PRO A 359 32.96 10.41 -3.33
N GLN A 360 33.69 9.81 -4.28
CA GLN A 360 33.28 9.73 -5.68
C GLN A 360 32.04 8.83 -5.85
N TRP A 361 31.87 7.80 -5.00
CA TRP A 361 30.67 6.97 -4.99
C TRP A 361 29.45 7.78 -4.57
N ASP A 362 29.59 8.60 -3.53
CA ASP A 362 28.52 9.48 -3.07
C ASP A 362 28.16 10.53 -4.12
N ALA A 363 29.16 11.08 -4.81
CA ALA A 363 28.94 11.98 -5.94
C ALA A 363 28.18 11.29 -7.09
N TRP A 364 28.52 10.04 -7.41
CA TRP A 364 27.81 9.25 -8.42
C TRP A 364 26.37 8.90 -8.01
N ALA A 365 26.15 8.53 -6.74
CA ALA A 365 24.82 8.33 -6.20
C ALA A 365 24.00 9.62 -6.27
N LYS A 366 24.58 10.76 -5.89
CA LYS A 366 23.90 12.06 -5.94
C LYS A 366 23.57 12.48 -7.36
N TYR A 367 24.47 12.24 -8.32
CA TYR A 367 24.20 12.47 -9.74
C TYR A 367 22.94 11.70 -10.19
N ARG A 368 22.84 10.39 -9.91
CA ARG A 368 21.66 9.58 -10.27
C ARG A 368 20.38 10.05 -9.58
N GLN A 369 20.44 10.37 -8.28
CA GLN A 369 19.31 10.95 -7.54
C GLN A 369 18.85 12.29 -8.14
N ASN A 370 19.78 13.12 -8.59
CA ASN A 370 19.48 14.41 -9.21
C ASN A 370 18.81 14.25 -10.59
N LYS A 371 19.12 13.18 -11.34
CA LYS A 371 18.43 12.90 -12.62
C LYS A 371 16.95 12.56 -12.42
N VAL A 372 16.63 11.74 -11.41
CA VAL A 372 15.24 11.46 -11.02
C VAL A 372 14.56 12.74 -10.51
N THR A 373 15.24 13.49 -9.64
CA THR A 373 14.72 14.76 -9.08
C THR A 373 14.44 15.81 -10.17
N SER A 374 15.31 15.90 -11.18
CA SER A 374 15.12 16.76 -12.34
C SER A 374 13.84 16.41 -13.10
N PHE A 375 13.54 15.12 -13.27
CA PHE A 375 12.29 14.71 -13.92
C PHE A 375 11.06 15.11 -13.09
N VAL A 376 11.09 14.86 -11.77
CA VAL A 376 9.99 15.27 -10.86
C VAL A 376 9.75 16.78 -10.93
N PHE A 377 10.83 17.58 -10.90
CA PHE A 377 10.75 19.03 -11.06
C PHE A 377 10.11 19.45 -12.40
N LYS A 378 10.59 18.89 -13.52
CA LYS A 378 10.04 19.19 -14.85
C LYS A 378 8.57 18.79 -14.98
N THR A 379 8.18 17.65 -14.42
CA THR A 379 6.78 17.22 -14.35
C THR A 379 5.94 18.21 -13.55
N LYS A 380 6.42 18.68 -12.40
CA LYS A 380 5.73 19.70 -11.61
C LYS A 380 5.59 21.01 -12.38
N GLN A 381 6.62 21.45 -13.09
CA GLN A 381 6.54 22.65 -13.94
C GLN A 381 5.49 22.50 -15.04
N LEU A 382 5.50 21.36 -15.73
CA LEU A 382 4.52 21.04 -16.77
C LEU A 382 3.09 21.05 -16.19
N ALA A 383 2.84 20.26 -15.14
CA ALA A 383 1.52 20.10 -14.53
C ALA A 383 0.97 21.41 -13.95
N SER A 384 1.84 22.27 -13.41
CA SER A 384 1.44 23.56 -12.84
C SER A 384 0.88 24.53 -13.89
N LYS A 385 1.30 24.43 -15.17
CA LYS A 385 0.71 25.22 -16.27
C LYS A 385 -0.78 24.96 -16.46
N TYR A 386 -1.24 23.78 -16.05
CA TYR A 386 -2.61 23.30 -16.18
C TYR A 386 -3.33 23.15 -14.84
N ASN A 387 -2.74 23.63 -13.75
CA ASN A 387 -3.27 23.49 -12.38
C ASN A 387 -3.53 22.03 -11.97
N ILE A 388 -2.68 21.11 -12.44
CA ILE A 388 -2.76 19.68 -12.12
C ILE A 388 -1.82 19.36 -10.95
N PRO A 389 -2.31 18.75 -9.86
CA PRO A 389 -1.45 18.30 -8.76
C PRO A 389 -0.62 17.08 -9.17
N VAL A 390 0.60 17.00 -8.66
CA VAL A 390 1.53 15.88 -8.87
C VAL A 390 1.80 15.20 -7.53
N THR A 391 1.46 13.92 -7.44
CA THR A 391 1.83 13.02 -6.34
C THR A 391 2.81 11.97 -6.81
N ALA A 392 3.49 11.31 -5.87
CA ALA A 392 4.43 10.24 -6.19
C ALA A 392 4.32 9.05 -5.23
N VAL A 393 4.43 7.85 -5.81
CA VAL A 393 4.59 6.59 -5.09
C VAL A 393 6.03 6.52 -4.56
N ILE A 394 6.17 6.39 -3.24
CA ILE A 394 7.49 6.36 -2.58
C ILE A 394 7.64 5.13 -1.69
N PHE A 395 8.89 4.71 -1.51
CA PHE A 395 9.24 3.82 -0.40
C PHE A 395 9.46 4.67 0.87
N PRO A 396 8.78 4.35 1.98
CA PRO A 396 8.84 5.18 3.19
C PRO A 396 10.23 5.34 3.80
N ASP A 397 11.05 4.29 3.81
CA ASP A 397 12.41 4.36 4.36
C ASP A 397 13.31 5.19 3.44
N ARG A 398 13.58 6.42 3.85
CA ARG A 398 14.37 7.40 3.08
C ARG A 398 15.78 6.92 2.74
N PHE A 399 16.48 6.35 3.71
CA PHE A 399 17.88 5.98 3.52
C PHE A 399 17.97 4.79 2.57
N LYS A 400 17.10 3.79 2.78
CA LYS A 400 17.01 2.64 1.89
C LYS A 400 16.53 3.04 0.49
N SER A 401 15.56 3.95 0.36
CA SER A 401 15.07 4.41 -0.94
C SER A 401 16.18 5.13 -1.74
N MET A 402 17.03 5.91 -1.09
CA MET A 402 18.19 6.53 -1.73
C MET A 402 19.30 5.52 -2.05
N GLU A 403 19.61 4.60 -1.12
CA GLU A 403 20.68 3.60 -1.28
C GLU A 403 20.43 2.64 -2.43
N VAL A 404 19.21 2.08 -2.52
CA VAL A 404 18.93 0.97 -3.45
C VAL A 404 18.13 1.35 -4.67
N LYS A 405 17.49 2.53 -4.69
CA LYS A 405 16.58 2.98 -5.76
C LYS A 405 16.86 4.39 -6.26
N MET A 406 17.79 5.12 -5.63
CA MET A 406 18.09 6.53 -5.94
C MET A 406 16.85 7.45 -5.85
N GLN A 407 15.90 7.11 -4.97
CA GLN A 407 14.65 7.87 -4.79
C GLN A 407 14.77 8.82 -3.59
N ASP A 408 15.10 10.10 -3.86
CA ASP A 408 15.28 11.16 -2.85
C ASP A 408 14.02 12.02 -2.70
N TRP A 409 12.95 11.41 -2.17
CA TRP A 409 11.65 12.07 -2.03
C TRP A 409 11.67 13.26 -1.06
N LYS A 410 12.60 13.29 -0.09
CA LYS A 410 12.75 14.43 0.82
C LYS A 410 13.08 15.70 0.06
N THR A 411 14.05 15.64 -0.86
CA THR A 411 14.42 16.78 -1.70
C THR A 411 13.22 17.29 -2.52
N TRP A 412 12.33 16.40 -2.97
CA TRP A 412 11.14 16.80 -3.73
C TRP A 412 10.16 17.60 -2.87
N SER A 413 9.92 17.15 -1.62
CA SER A 413 9.10 17.87 -0.66
C SER A 413 9.74 19.20 -0.25
N ASP A 414 11.03 19.19 0.10
CA ASP A 414 11.78 20.39 0.52
C ASP A 414 11.75 21.50 -0.53
N ASN A 415 11.73 21.16 -1.81
CA ASN A 415 11.75 22.14 -2.91
C ASN A 415 10.37 22.39 -3.54
N ASN A 416 9.28 21.86 -2.96
CA ASN A 416 7.92 21.96 -3.52
C ASN A 416 7.80 21.40 -4.95
N TYR A 417 8.58 20.37 -5.28
CA TYR A 417 8.51 19.68 -6.57
C TYR A 417 7.38 18.64 -6.62
N ILE A 418 6.64 18.47 -5.52
CA ILE A 418 5.57 17.48 -5.38
C ILE A 418 4.48 18.03 -4.46
N ASP A 419 3.22 17.74 -4.77
CA ASP A 419 2.06 18.14 -3.95
C ASP A 419 1.72 17.11 -2.87
N GLY A 420 2.12 15.86 -3.07
CA GLY A 420 1.95 14.82 -2.06
C GLY A 420 2.60 13.49 -2.37
N PHE A 421 2.61 12.62 -1.36
CA PHE A 421 3.12 11.26 -1.45
C PHE A 421 2.01 10.24 -1.26
N THR A 422 2.11 9.15 -2.02
CA THR A 422 1.29 7.95 -1.91
C THR A 422 2.19 6.78 -1.50
N PRO A 423 2.70 6.76 -0.26
CA PRO A 423 3.74 5.81 0.16
C PRO A 423 3.23 4.36 0.19
N LEU A 424 4.10 3.42 -0.17
CA LEU A 424 3.84 1.99 -0.11
C LEU A 424 3.95 1.49 1.35
N ILE A 425 2.83 1.41 2.07
CA ILE A 425 2.79 0.84 3.42
C ILE A 425 2.59 -0.67 3.31
N LEU A 426 3.67 -1.37 2.96
CA LEU A 426 3.72 -2.83 2.73
C LEU A 426 3.72 -3.62 4.03
N THR A 427 2.70 -3.45 4.86
CA THR A 427 2.52 -4.19 6.11
C THR A 427 1.04 -4.27 6.49
N CYS A 428 0.67 -5.31 7.25
CA CYS A 428 -0.62 -5.36 7.96
C CYS A 428 -0.51 -4.82 9.39
N ASP A 429 0.70 -4.66 9.92
CA ASP A 429 0.92 -4.23 11.31
C ASP A 429 0.74 -2.72 11.47
N LYS A 430 -0.12 -2.31 12.41
CA LYS A 430 -0.46 -0.90 12.62
C LYS A 430 0.72 -0.09 13.17
N ASP A 431 1.56 -0.67 14.02
CA ASP A 431 2.66 0.07 14.66
C ASP A 431 3.78 0.33 13.66
N THR A 432 4.05 -0.64 12.79
CA THR A 432 4.96 -0.48 11.65
C THR A 432 4.40 0.54 10.66
N ALA A 433 3.09 0.51 10.35
CA ALA A 433 2.47 1.55 9.53
C ALA A 433 2.64 2.95 10.14
N VAL A 434 2.40 3.10 11.45
CA VAL A 434 2.61 4.37 12.19
C VAL A 434 4.04 4.84 12.09
N TYR A 435 5.02 3.95 12.31
CA TYR A 435 6.44 4.29 12.19
C TYR A 435 6.77 4.82 10.79
N LEU A 436 6.37 4.10 9.73
CA LEU A 436 6.66 4.48 8.35
C LEU A 436 5.99 5.80 7.95
N ILE A 437 4.72 6.00 8.32
CA ILE A 437 3.99 7.25 8.04
C ILE A 437 4.60 8.42 8.80
N ASN A 438 4.99 8.21 10.06
CA ASN A 438 5.60 9.28 10.86
C ASN A 438 6.99 9.66 10.35
N ASP A 439 7.80 8.71 9.88
CA ASP A 439 9.10 8.99 9.26
C ASP A 439 8.95 9.91 8.03
N ILE A 440 7.97 9.64 7.17
CA ILE A 440 7.67 10.52 6.03
C ILE A 440 7.24 11.90 6.54
N ARG A 441 6.35 11.96 7.54
CA ARG A 441 5.80 13.21 8.07
C ARG A 441 6.88 14.13 8.64
N VAL A 442 7.82 13.61 9.43
CA VAL A 442 8.89 14.43 10.04
C VAL A 442 9.96 14.85 9.03
N ASN A 443 10.06 14.13 7.91
CA ASN A 443 11.02 14.41 6.84
C ASN A 443 10.39 15.11 5.62
N SER A 444 9.13 15.55 5.71
CA SER A 444 8.44 16.27 4.63
C SER A 444 7.98 17.64 5.12
N LYS A 445 7.86 18.61 4.20
CA LYS A 445 7.26 19.91 4.51
C LYS A 445 5.78 19.79 4.85
N PRO A 446 5.22 20.65 5.71
CA PRO A 446 3.81 20.61 6.11
C PRO A 446 2.80 20.72 4.96
N ASN A 447 3.18 21.33 3.84
CA ASN A 447 2.33 21.47 2.65
C ASN A 447 2.37 20.25 1.72
N THR A 448 3.29 19.31 1.91
CA THR A 448 3.31 18.05 1.17
C THR A 448 2.31 17.08 1.78
N LYS A 449 1.25 16.76 1.04
CA LYS A 449 0.19 15.88 1.51
C LYS A 449 0.69 14.44 1.59
N ILE A 450 0.23 13.68 2.59
CA ILE A 450 0.57 12.26 2.72
C ILE A 450 -0.73 11.47 2.65
N TYR A 451 -0.82 10.55 1.69
CA TYR A 451 -1.94 9.64 1.50
C TYR A 451 -1.43 8.20 1.62
N PRO A 452 -1.35 7.61 2.83
CA PRO A 452 -0.80 6.28 3.01
C PRO A 452 -1.48 5.26 2.11
N GLY A 453 -0.66 4.56 1.31
CA GLY A 453 -1.10 3.44 0.51
C GLY A 453 -1.21 2.19 1.38
N LEU A 454 -2.43 1.75 1.69
CA LEU A 454 -2.69 0.62 2.58
C LEU A 454 -2.79 -0.69 1.78
N PHE A 455 -1.91 -1.65 2.10
CA PHE A 455 -1.75 -2.91 1.37
C PHE A 455 -2.43 -4.12 2.04
N VAL A 456 -3.18 -3.91 3.12
CA VAL A 456 -3.84 -4.99 3.88
C VAL A 456 -4.66 -5.90 2.95
N ALA A 457 -5.38 -5.32 1.99
CA ALA A 457 -6.19 -6.06 1.03
C ALA A 457 -5.34 -6.99 0.16
N PHE A 458 -4.36 -6.41 -0.53
CA PHE A 458 -3.39 -7.09 -1.38
C PHE A 458 -2.60 -8.19 -0.65
N MET A 459 -2.20 -7.94 0.60
CA MET A 459 -1.44 -8.91 1.41
C MET A 459 -2.32 -10.00 2.04
N ASN A 460 -3.61 -10.01 1.73
CA ASN A 460 -4.61 -10.92 2.29
C ASN A 460 -4.68 -10.84 3.84
N GLY A 461 -4.51 -9.64 4.40
CA GLY A 461 -4.55 -9.38 5.84
C GLY A 461 -5.95 -9.44 6.44
N ASN A 462 -6.03 -9.32 7.76
CA ASN A 462 -7.31 -9.29 8.45
C ASN A 462 -8.02 -7.95 8.19
N PRO A 463 -9.34 -7.90 7.89
CA PRO A 463 -10.07 -6.64 7.74
C PRO A 463 -9.95 -5.70 8.97
N ASP A 464 -9.75 -6.23 10.17
CA ASP A 464 -9.52 -5.41 11.36
C ASP A 464 -8.18 -4.65 11.29
N ASP A 465 -7.16 -5.19 10.62
CA ASP A 465 -5.88 -4.51 10.40
C ASP A 465 -6.04 -3.29 9.50
N LEU A 466 -6.94 -3.38 8.51
CA LEU A 466 -7.30 -2.24 7.67
C LEU A 466 -7.96 -1.13 8.49
N LEU A 467 -8.89 -1.49 9.40
CA LEU A 467 -9.52 -0.54 10.30
C LEU A 467 -8.51 0.08 11.27
N ARG A 468 -7.55 -0.70 11.78
CA ARG A 468 -6.45 -0.19 12.63
C ARG A 468 -5.59 0.82 11.87
N GLN A 469 -5.14 0.47 10.66
CA GLN A 469 -4.31 1.38 9.88
C GLN A 469 -5.05 2.65 9.48
N LEU A 470 -6.35 2.56 9.18
CA LEU A 470 -7.19 3.75 8.96
C LEU A 470 -7.28 4.62 10.21
N HIS A 471 -7.53 4.03 11.38
CA HIS A 471 -7.56 4.76 12.65
C HIS A 471 -6.22 5.46 12.95
N GLU A 472 -5.11 4.75 12.77
CA GLU A 472 -3.77 5.31 13.02
C GLU A 472 -3.41 6.40 12.00
N SER A 473 -3.78 6.24 10.73
CA SER A 473 -3.62 7.30 9.71
C SER A 473 -4.37 8.58 10.09
N ARG A 474 -5.61 8.44 10.59
CA ARG A 474 -6.40 9.57 11.12
C ARG A 474 -5.76 10.22 12.36
N LYS A 475 -5.21 9.43 13.28
CA LYS A 475 -4.45 9.93 14.44
C LYS A 475 -3.23 10.75 14.03
N LEU A 476 -2.54 10.32 12.98
CA LEU A 476 -1.39 11.02 12.42
C LEU A 476 -1.77 12.25 11.57
N LYS A 477 -3.07 12.48 11.36
CA LYS A 477 -3.63 13.59 10.56
C LYS A 477 -3.10 13.59 9.12
N THR A 478 -3.05 12.40 8.51
CA THR A 478 -2.74 12.29 7.08
C THR A 478 -3.82 12.97 6.25
N ALA A 479 -3.51 13.31 4.99
CA ALA A 479 -4.44 14.03 4.12
C ALA A 479 -5.61 13.16 3.61
N GLY A 480 -5.56 11.86 3.90
CA GLY A 480 -6.48 10.82 3.50
C GLY A 480 -5.76 9.48 3.47
N ILE A 481 -6.32 8.53 2.71
CA ILE A 481 -5.71 7.21 2.45
C ILE A 481 -5.89 6.80 0.99
N VAL A 482 -5.06 5.87 0.53
CA VAL A 482 -5.22 5.17 -0.74
C VAL A 482 -5.22 3.67 -0.50
N LEU A 483 -6.18 2.93 -1.03
CA LEU A 483 -6.23 1.48 -0.92
C LEU A 483 -5.47 0.83 -2.08
N PHE A 484 -4.56 -0.11 -1.79
CA PHE A 484 -3.89 -0.93 -2.81
C PHE A 484 -4.38 -2.39 -2.71
N ASP A 485 -5.05 -2.91 -3.74
CA ASP A 485 -5.60 -2.24 -4.93
C ASP A 485 -7.08 -2.60 -5.10
N PHE A 486 -7.72 -2.06 -6.14
CA PHE A 486 -9.14 -2.33 -6.38
C PHE A 486 -9.44 -3.80 -6.68
N ALA A 487 -8.52 -4.53 -7.33
CA ALA A 487 -8.71 -5.95 -7.65
C ALA A 487 -8.75 -6.84 -6.40
N HIS A 488 -8.01 -6.48 -5.35
CA HIS A 488 -7.99 -7.20 -4.07
C HIS A 488 -9.04 -6.67 -3.07
N LEU A 489 -9.78 -5.61 -3.40
CA LEU A 489 -10.78 -4.99 -2.54
C LEU A 489 -12.15 -5.69 -2.64
N ASP A 490 -12.21 -6.94 -2.17
CA ASP A 490 -13.40 -7.77 -2.19
C ASP A 490 -14.43 -7.43 -1.09
N SER A 491 -15.44 -8.29 -0.94
CA SER A 491 -16.52 -8.11 0.06
C SER A 491 -16.03 -8.12 1.52
N LYS A 492 -14.96 -8.84 1.89
CA LYS A 492 -14.53 -8.88 3.30
C LYS A 492 -13.97 -7.52 3.75
N TYR A 493 -13.32 -6.77 2.86
CA TYR A 493 -12.79 -5.44 3.18
C TYR A 493 -13.84 -4.35 3.00
N THR A 494 -14.59 -4.38 1.89
CA THR A 494 -15.62 -3.37 1.63
C THR A 494 -16.73 -3.40 2.68
N ASN A 495 -17.14 -4.58 3.17
CA ASN A 495 -18.16 -4.69 4.22
C ASN A 495 -17.74 -4.01 5.53
N VAL A 496 -16.46 -4.09 5.93
CA VAL A 496 -16.01 -3.44 7.18
C VAL A 496 -15.90 -1.93 7.01
N LEU A 497 -15.43 -1.46 5.85
CA LEU A 497 -15.31 -0.02 5.56
C LEU A 497 -16.70 0.64 5.47
N LEU A 498 -17.63 -0.01 4.77
CA LEU A 498 -19.01 0.46 4.57
C LEU A 498 -19.91 0.30 5.80
N THR A 499 -19.43 -0.32 6.88
CA THR A 499 -20.21 -0.39 8.12
C THR A 499 -20.33 0.99 8.78
N ASN A 500 -19.26 1.79 8.76
CA ASN A 500 -19.30 3.17 9.28
C ASN A 500 -18.18 4.08 8.74
N ALA A 501 -16.98 3.58 8.48
CA ALA A 501 -15.84 4.46 8.18
C ALA A 501 -15.95 5.18 6.82
N PHE A 502 -16.56 4.54 5.82
CA PHE A 502 -16.70 5.05 4.45
C PHE A 502 -18.12 5.49 4.10
N THR A 503 -19.11 5.09 4.89
CA THR A 503 -20.50 5.51 4.78
C THR A 503 -21.10 5.69 6.16
N PRO A 504 -21.95 6.71 6.40
CA PRO A 504 -22.50 6.96 7.72
C PRO A 504 -23.45 5.83 8.15
N SER A 505 -23.32 5.34 9.38
CA SER A 505 -24.20 4.28 9.91
C SER A 505 -25.67 4.71 10.05
N THR A 506 -25.92 6.02 10.13
CA THR A 506 -27.24 6.65 10.05
C THR A 506 -27.12 7.97 9.28
N PRO A 507 -28.13 8.39 8.48
CA PRO A 507 -28.06 9.61 7.66
C PRO A 507 -27.68 10.89 8.42
N SER A 508 -27.91 10.90 9.75
CA SER A 508 -27.60 12.01 10.66
C SER A 508 -26.15 12.07 11.16
N GLN A 509 -25.33 11.01 11.00
CA GLN A 509 -23.95 10.95 11.53
C GLN A 509 -22.91 11.61 10.60
N THR A 510 -23.28 12.61 9.82
CA THR A 510 -22.30 13.37 9.04
C THR A 510 -21.49 14.26 9.99
N THR A 511 -20.34 13.78 10.49
CA THR A 511 -19.42 14.64 11.22
C THR A 511 -18.77 15.60 10.22
N LEU A 512 -19.19 16.85 10.30
CA LEU A 512 -18.59 17.94 9.55
C LEU A 512 -17.19 18.14 10.12
N SER A 513 -16.15 17.85 9.32
CA SER A 513 -14.82 18.41 9.57
C SER A 513 -14.99 19.92 9.68
N LYS A 514 -14.71 20.52 10.85
CA LYS A 514 -15.01 21.92 11.19
C LYS A 514 -14.90 22.88 9.98
N GLN A 515 -16.06 23.22 9.42
CA GLN A 515 -16.45 24.61 9.16
C GLN A 515 -17.87 24.77 9.73
N SER A 516 -18.04 25.81 10.53
CA SER A 516 -19.19 26.12 11.39
C SER A 516 -20.53 26.20 10.67
N THR A 517 -21.61 25.67 11.26
CA THR A 517 -22.84 26.39 11.68
C THR A 517 -23.99 25.45 12.09
N GLN A 518 -24.96 26.02 12.83
CA GLN A 518 -25.93 25.46 13.79
C GLN A 518 -27.22 24.79 13.25
N ASN A 519 -27.73 23.85 14.09
CA ASN A 519 -29.12 23.54 14.49
C ASN A 519 -30.22 23.13 13.47
N LYS A 520 -30.76 21.89 13.61
CA LYS A 520 -32.10 21.59 14.21
C LYS A 520 -32.54 20.10 14.18
N LYS A 521 -32.91 19.64 15.39
CA LYS A 521 -33.84 18.61 15.92
C LYS A 521 -34.56 17.53 15.06
N ASP A 522 -34.45 16.30 15.58
CA ASP A 522 -35.45 15.21 15.84
C ASP A 522 -36.40 14.73 14.72
N THR A 523 -36.64 13.43 14.49
CA THR A 523 -37.31 12.48 15.42
C THR A 523 -37.17 11.02 14.94
N LYS A 524 -37.13 10.05 15.87
CA LYS A 524 -37.02 8.59 15.66
C LYS A 524 -38.36 7.89 15.45
N GLU A 525 -38.39 6.80 14.67
CA GLU A 525 -39.34 5.70 14.86
C GLU A 525 -38.69 4.31 14.65
N LYS A 526 -39.00 3.38 15.57
CA LYS A 526 -38.48 2.00 15.67
C LYS A 526 -39.50 1.01 15.10
N LYS A 527 -39.08 -0.01 14.34
CA LYS A 527 -39.78 -1.32 14.28
C LYS A 527 -38.82 -2.52 14.22
N LYS A 528 -39.32 -3.65 14.75
CA LYS A 528 -38.66 -4.83 15.33
C LYS A 528 -38.63 -6.06 14.39
N ARG A 529 -37.67 -6.97 14.68
CA ARG A 529 -37.69 -8.46 14.58
C ARG A 529 -37.61 -9.05 13.15
N LYS A 530 -37.01 -10.23 12.87
CA LYS A 530 -36.83 -11.51 13.62
C LYS A 530 -35.68 -12.33 12.96
N PHE A 531 -35.05 -13.22 13.73
CA PHE A 531 -33.95 -14.13 13.36
C PHE A 531 -34.44 -15.47 12.77
N LEU A 532 -33.62 -16.11 11.91
CA LEU A 532 -33.57 -17.56 11.75
C LEU A 532 -32.11 -18.04 11.59
N PHE A 533 -31.76 -19.09 12.33
CA PHE A 533 -30.44 -19.74 12.38
C PHE A 533 -30.44 -21.02 11.54
N PHE A 534 -29.32 -21.32 10.88
CA PHE A 534 -28.96 -22.69 10.47
C PHE A 534 -27.51 -22.99 10.88
N LYS A 535 -27.29 -24.23 11.30
CA LYS A 535 -26.12 -24.76 12.01
C LYS A 535 -25.42 -25.76 11.08
N LYS A 536 -24.09 -25.73 10.97
CA LYS A 536 -23.27 -26.88 10.50
C LYS A 536 -21.88 -26.86 11.15
N LYS A 537 -21.44 -28.04 11.61
CA LYS A 537 -20.15 -28.34 12.27
C LYS A 537 -19.08 -28.66 11.21
N GLY A 538 -17.80 -28.44 11.54
CA GLY A 538 -16.64 -28.93 10.78
C GLY A 538 -15.45 -29.18 11.72
N GLU A 539 -14.68 -30.24 11.43
CA GLU A 539 -13.63 -30.88 12.24
C GLU A 539 -12.21 -30.33 12.00
N LEU A 540 -11.28 -30.74 12.88
CA LEU A 540 -9.87 -30.32 13.01
C LEU A 540 -8.92 -31.07 12.05
N THR A 541 -7.90 -30.38 11.51
CA THR A 541 -6.74 -31.00 10.84
C THR A 541 -5.43 -30.26 11.17
N SER A 542 -4.30 -30.98 11.08
CA SER A 542 -2.93 -30.52 11.36
C SER A 542 -2.07 -30.52 10.07
N ALA A 543 -0.92 -29.82 10.06
CA ALA A 543 -0.02 -29.73 8.89
C ALA A 543 1.49 -29.87 9.24
N PRO A 544 2.37 -30.24 8.27
CA PRO A 544 3.77 -30.62 8.50
C PRO A 544 4.83 -29.54 8.14
N GLN A 545 6.04 -29.79 8.65
CA GLN A 545 7.28 -29.01 8.66
C GLN A 545 7.87 -28.61 7.28
N SER A 546 8.22 -27.32 7.10
CA SER A 546 9.52 -26.91 6.50
C SER A 546 9.80 -25.39 6.50
N ASP A 547 8.82 -24.50 6.77
CA ASP A 547 8.97 -23.07 6.45
C ASP A 547 8.85 -22.11 7.67
N ILE A 548 8.99 -22.60 8.92
CA ILE A 548 8.77 -21.80 10.15
C ILE A 548 10.09 -21.51 10.89
N ASN A 549 10.37 -20.23 11.16
CA ASN A 549 11.51 -19.77 11.96
C ASN A 549 11.05 -19.15 13.29
N VAL A 550 11.80 -19.42 14.37
CA VAL A 550 11.54 -18.88 15.71
C VAL A 550 12.72 -18.01 16.15
N LYS A 551 12.47 -16.74 16.49
CA LYS A 551 13.49 -15.82 17.01
C LYS A 551 13.21 -15.45 18.47
N LYS A 552 14.24 -15.52 19.32
CA LYS A 552 14.25 -15.05 20.72
C LYS A 552 15.27 -13.92 20.87
N ALA A 553 14.99 -12.97 21.76
CA ALA A 553 16.00 -12.01 22.18
C ALA A 553 17.08 -12.75 23.00
N SER A 554 18.35 -12.58 22.64
CA SER A 554 19.46 -12.93 23.53
C SER A 554 19.43 -11.98 24.74
N ASN A 555 19.55 -12.54 25.95
CA ASN A 555 19.57 -11.78 27.20
C ASN A 555 20.63 -10.68 27.22
#